data_AF-A0A1L5J592-F1
#
_entry.id   AF-A0A1L5J592-F1
#
_cell.length_a   1.000
_cell.length_b   1.000
_cell.length_c   1.000
_cell.angle_alpha   90.00
_cell.angle_beta   90.00
_cell.angle_gamma   90.00
#
_symmetry.space_group_name_H-M   'P 1'
#
loop_
_entity.id
_entity.type
_entity.pdbx_description
1 polymer ?
#
loop_
_entity_poly.entity_id
_entity_poly.type
_entity_poly.pdbx_seq_one_letter_code
_entity_poly.pdbx_strand_id
1 'polypeptide(L)'
;LKSPRWQGKAMEVGPLSRVLMLYVKGHELTQHLVNSTLSKLELPPRALFSTLGRTAARTLETAILADGMQGWLDSLIGNIKAGDTKTFDDSLWEPESWPSECKGVGAMEAPRGALSHWVVIKDGKIDNYQAIVPSTWNAGPRDPVGQPGAYEAALEDAHVMYDPKQPLEILRTIHSFDPCLAC
;
A
#
# COMPACT_ATOMS: atom_id res chain seq x y z
N LEU A 1 9.76 -14.87 -2.71
CA LEU A 1 8.64 -14.19 -2.04
C LEU A 1 7.68 -15.24 -1.49
N LYS A 2 7.06 -15.01 -0.32
CA LYS A 2 5.94 -15.82 0.18
C LYS A 2 4.66 -15.47 -0.62
N SER A 3 3.58 -16.22 -0.42
CA SER A 3 2.28 -16.02 -1.11
C SER A 3 1.19 -15.62 -0.11
N PRO A 4 1.14 -14.37 0.37
CA PRO A 4 0.12 -13.93 1.32
C PRO A 4 -1.26 -13.90 0.65
N ARG A 5 -2.29 -14.24 1.43
CA ARG A 5 -3.69 -14.31 0.99
C ARG A 5 -4.56 -13.74 2.09
N TRP A 6 -5.59 -12.98 1.72
CA TRP A 6 -6.58 -12.50 2.67
C TRP A 6 -7.81 -13.38 2.56
N GLN A 7 -8.10 -14.14 3.61
CA GLN A 7 -9.20 -15.13 3.63
C GLN A 7 -9.15 -16.08 2.41
N GLY A 8 -7.94 -16.54 2.06
CA GLY A 8 -7.72 -17.43 0.91
C GLY A 8 -7.75 -16.74 -0.46
N LYS A 9 -7.90 -15.41 -0.54
CA LYS A 9 -7.91 -14.67 -1.81
C LYS A 9 -6.59 -13.95 -2.05
N ALA A 10 -6.09 -13.98 -3.29
CA ALA A 10 -5.05 -13.07 -3.76
C ALA A 10 -5.61 -11.65 -3.80
N MET A 11 -4.82 -10.69 -3.32
CA MET A 11 -5.20 -9.28 -3.22
C MET A 11 -4.17 -8.42 -3.93
N GLU A 12 -4.63 -7.36 -4.60
CA GLU A 12 -3.79 -6.24 -5.01
C GLU A 12 -3.78 -5.19 -3.90
N VAL A 13 -2.60 -4.69 -3.55
CA VAL A 13 -2.40 -3.57 -2.62
C VAL A 13 -1.65 -2.43 -3.31
N GLY A 14 -1.75 -1.21 -2.77
CA GLY A 14 -1.08 -0.03 -3.29
C GLY A 14 -2.02 1.13 -3.61
N PRO A 15 -1.56 2.14 -4.38
CA PRO A 15 -2.32 3.35 -4.64
C PRO A 15 -3.69 3.08 -5.26
N LEU A 16 -3.80 2.12 -6.20
CA LEU A 16 -5.10 1.77 -6.80
C LEU A 16 -6.09 1.28 -5.75
N SER A 17 -5.67 0.38 -4.86
CA SER A 17 -6.52 -0.12 -3.78
C SER A 17 -7.00 1.03 -2.88
N ARG A 18 -6.10 1.92 -2.46
CA ARG A 18 -6.45 3.05 -1.56
C ARG A 18 -7.35 4.08 -2.23
N VAL A 19 -7.06 4.46 -3.48
CA VAL A 19 -7.92 5.38 -4.25
C VAL A 19 -9.31 4.79 -4.44
N LEU A 20 -9.43 3.50 -4.78
CA LEU A 20 -10.73 2.84 -4.89
C LEU A 20 -11.46 2.81 -3.54
N MET A 21 -10.76 2.50 -2.44
CA MET A 21 -11.34 2.50 -1.10
C MET A 21 -11.85 3.89 -0.68
N LEU A 22 -11.07 4.94 -0.89
CA LEU A 22 -11.46 6.32 -0.61
C LEU A 22 -12.65 6.75 -1.47
N TYR A 23 -12.65 6.38 -2.76
CA TYR A 23 -13.73 6.67 -3.69
C TYR A 23 -15.06 6.05 -3.23
N VAL A 24 -15.07 4.75 -2.89
CA VAL A 24 -16.30 4.07 -2.43
C VAL A 24 -16.75 4.53 -1.04
N LYS A 25 -15.84 5.08 -0.23
CA LYS A 25 -16.15 5.68 1.07
C LYS A 25 -16.68 7.10 0.98
N GLY A 26 -16.77 7.69 -0.21
CA GLY A 26 -17.31 9.04 -0.38
C GLY A 26 -16.31 10.14 -0.02
N HIS A 27 -15.00 9.88 -0.05
CA HIS A 27 -14.02 10.93 0.19
C HIS A 27 -14.06 11.96 -0.95
N GLU A 28 -14.54 13.15 -0.65
CA GLU A 28 -14.92 14.17 -1.63
C GLU A 28 -13.77 14.52 -2.59
N LEU A 29 -12.58 14.80 -2.05
CA LEU A 29 -11.41 15.13 -2.86
C LEU A 29 -11.03 13.97 -3.79
N THR A 30 -11.05 12.72 -3.31
CA THR A 30 -10.76 11.57 -4.16
C THR A 30 -11.81 11.40 -5.25
N GLN A 31 -13.10 11.51 -4.93
CA GLN A 31 -14.16 11.40 -5.93
C GLN A 31 -14.03 12.49 -7.00
N HIS A 32 -13.74 13.73 -6.60
CA HIS A 32 -13.50 14.83 -7.52
C HIS A 32 -12.30 14.54 -8.45
N LEU A 33 -11.16 14.14 -7.89
CA LEU A 33 -9.93 13.86 -8.65
C LEU A 33 -10.09 12.68 -9.61
N VAL A 34 -10.74 11.60 -9.17
CA VAL A 34 -11.02 10.43 -10.01
C VAL A 34 -11.98 10.80 -11.14
N ASN A 35 -13.10 11.45 -10.83
CA ASN A 35 -14.12 11.79 -11.82
C ASN A 35 -13.61 12.81 -12.85
N SER A 36 -12.84 13.82 -12.41
CA SER A 36 -12.24 14.79 -13.32
C SER A 36 -11.20 14.15 -14.24
N THR A 37 -10.37 13.24 -13.72
CA THR A 37 -9.39 12.49 -14.51
C THR A 37 -10.06 11.62 -15.56
N LEU A 38 -11.09 10.85 -15.17
CA LEU A 38 -11.84 9.98 -16.09
C LEU A 38 -12.57 10.80 -17.17
N SER A 39 -13.21 11.90 -16.78
CA SER A 39 -13.86 12.82 -17.71
C SER A 39 -12.86 13.43 -18.70
N LYS A 40 -11.70 13.89 -18.22
CA LYS A 40 -10.66 14.50 -19.07
C LYS A 40 -10.07 13.53 -20.08
N LEU A 41 -9.97 12.25 -19.72
CA LEU A 41 -9.49 11.18 -20.59
C LEU A 41 -10.60 10.54 -21.43
N GLU A 42 -11.85 10.95 -21.25
CA GLU A 42 -13.04 10.37 -21.89
C GLU A 42 -13.16 8.85 -21.62
N LEU A 43 -12.81 8.42 -20.41
CA LEU A 43 -12.78 7.01 -19.99
C LEU A 43 -13.91 6.67 -19.00
N PRO A 44 -14.50 5.46 -19.08
CA PRO A 44 -15.46 5.00 -18.10
C PRO A 44 -14.76 4.59 -16.78
N PRO A 45 -15.48 4.51 -15.64
CA PRO A 45 -14.92 4.09 -14.36
C PRO A 45 -14.19 2.74 -14.40
N ARG A 46 -14.61 1.82 -15.29
CA ARG A 46 -13.95 0.52 -15.49
C ARG A 46 -12.47 0.66 -15.89
N ALA A 47 -12.07 1.77 -16.50
CA ALA A 47 -10.68 2.04 -16.89
C ALA A 47 -9.71 2.11 -15.69
N LEU A 48 -10.20 2.33 -14.46
CA LEU A 48 -9.37 2.28 -13.25
C LEU A 48 -8.77 0.89 -13.00
N PHE A 49 -9.45 -0.18 -13.41
CA PHE A 49 -8.99 -1.56 -13.26
C PHE A 49 -8.02 -1.94 -14.38
N SER A 50 -6.92 -1.21 -14.51
CA SER A 50 -5.92 -1.39 -15.57
C SER A 50 -4.53 -0.89 -15.15
N THR A 51 -3.51 -1.21 -15.95
CA THR A 51 -2.17 -0.63 -15.85
C THR A 51 -2.18 0.91 -15.88
N LEU A 52 -3.02 1.50 -16.74
CA LEU A 52 -3.21 2.96 -16.80
C LEU A 52 -3.85 3.49 -15.52
N GLY A 53 -4.93 2.85 -15.07
CA GLY A 53 -5.66 3.22 -13.86
C GLY A 53 -4.80 3.17 -12.61
N ARG A 54 -3.95 2.14 -12.47
CA ARG A 54 -2.98 2.02 -11.38
C ARG A 54 -1.93 3.13 -11.40
N THR A 55 -1.48 3.49 -12.60
CA THR A 55 -0.52 4.59 -12.79
C THR A 55 -1.16 5.93 -12.41
N ALA A 56 -2.39 6.20 -12.84
CA ALA A 56 -3.14 7.39 -12.45
C ALA A 56 -3.41 7.41 -10.94
N ALA A 57 -3.81 6.29 -10.33
CA ALA A 57 -4.08 6.23 -8.89
C ALA A 57 -2.88 6.68 -8.04
N ARG A 58 -1.65 6.34 -8.44
CA ARG A 58 -0.42 6.83 -7.77
C ARG A 58 -0.30 8.35 -7.82
N THR A 59 -0.60 8.98 -8.94
CA THR A 59 -0.54 10.44 -9.07
C THR A 59 -1.68 11.13 -8.30
N LEU A 60 -2.89 10.57 -8.33
CA LEU A 60 -4.04 11.12 -7.60
C LEU A 60 -3.84 11.05 -6.09
N GLU A 61 -3.35 9.91 -5.59
CA GLU A 61 -2.98 9.77 -4.18
C GLU A 61 -1.89 10.76 -3.76
N THR A 62 -0.89 10.98 -4.63
CA THR A 62 0.17 11.95 -4.35
C THR A 62 -0.42 13.35 -4.17
N ALA A 63 -1.38 13.76 -5.00
CA ALA A 63 -2.06 15.04 -4.87
C ALA A 63 -2.86 15.13 -3.55
N ILE A 64 -3.61 14.07 -3.20
CA ILE A 64 -4.38 14.01 -1.94
C ILE A 64 -3.46 14.17 -0.73
N LEU A 65 -2.34 13.45 -0.71
CA LEU A 65 -1.37 13.54 0.39
C LEU A 65 -0.70 14.91 0.44
N ALA A 66 -0.34 15.49 -0.72
CA ALA A 66 0.25 16.82 -0.78
C ALA A 66 -0.67 17.90 -0.20
N ASP A 67 -1.96 17.87 -0.55
CA ASP A 67 -2.96 18.79 0.01
C ASP A 67 -3.16 18.58 1.52
N GLY A 68 -3.09 17.32 1.99
CA GLY A 68 -3.23 16.99 3.41
C GLY A 68 -2.05 17.42 4.29
N MET A 69 -0.84 17.53 3.73
CA MET A 69 0.38 17.83 4.51
C MET A 69 0.31 19.15 5.27
N GLN A 70 -0.27 20.20 4.66
CA GLN A 70 -0.38 21.49 5.33
C GLN A 70 -1.24 21.42 6.60
N GLY A 71 -2.34 20.65 6.55
CA GLY A 71 -3.21 20.48 7.72
C GLY A 71 -2.52 19.79 8.90
N TRP A 72 -1.65 18.80 8.64
CA TRP A 72 -0.85 18.17 9.69
C TRP A 72 0.20 19.13 10.27
N LEU A 73 0.85 19.93 9.42
CA LEU A 73 1.80 20.94 9.86
C LEU A 73 1.12 22.01 10.72
N ASP A 74 -0.03 22.52 10.29
CA ASP A 74 -0.79 23.52 11.04
C ASP A 74 -1.24 22.99 12.39
N SER A 75 -1.68 21.72 12.44
CA SER A 75 -2.05 21.03 13.68
C SER A 75 -0.86 20.89 14.63
N LEU A 76 0.31 20.51 14.11
CA LEU A 76 1.55 20.44 14.89
C LEU A 76 1.93 21.81 15.47
N ILE A 77 1.92 22.86 14.64
CA ILE A 77 2.21 24.23 15.09
C ILE A 77 1.17 24.71 16.10
N GLY A 78 -0.10 24.35 15.93
CA GLY A 78 -1.18 24.63 16.86
C GLY A 78 -0.92 24.02 18.24
N ASN A 79 -0.57 22.73 18.30
CA ASN A 79 -0.24 22.03 19.55
C ASN A 79 0.93 22.70 20.29
N ILE A 80 2.00 23.03 19.56
CA ILE A 80 3.17 23.72 20.13
C ILE A 80 2.77 25.08 20.70
N LYS A 81 1.96 25.86 19.98
CA LYS A 81 1.46 27.17 20.45
C LYS A 81 0.57 27.06 21.69
N ALA A 82 -0.18 25.96 21.82
CA ALA A 82 -0.99 25.67 22.98
C ALA A 82 -0.17 25.17 24.20
N GLY A 83 1.14 24.99 24.05
CA GLY A 83 2.07 24.57 25.10
C GLY A 83 2.36 23.07 25.12
N ASP A 84 1.74 22.28 24.24
CA ASP A 84 2.06 20.86 24.10
C ASP A 84 3.32 20.67 23.25
N THR A 85 4.40 20.31 23.93
CA THR A 85 5.73 20.10 23.33
C THR A 85 6.27 18.69 23.62
N LYS A 86 5.46 17.80 24.21
CA LYS A 86 5.88 16.43 24.50
C LYS A 86 6.04 15.66 23.20
N THR A 87 7.22 15.06 23.00
CA THR A 87 7.56 14.31 21.76
C THR A 87 7.96 12.87 22.03
N PHE A 88 8.12 12.48 23.30
CA PHE A 88 8.54 11.16 23.72
C PHE A 88 7.79 10.74 24.98
N ASP A 89 7.29 9.50 24.98
CA ASP A 89 6.72 8.84 26.15
C ASP A 89 7.68 7.75 26.62
N ASP A 90 8.29 7.99 27.78
CA ASP A 90 9.33 7.18 28.39
C ASP A 90 8.78 6.12 29.36
N SER A 91 7.46 6.08 29.57
CA SER A 91 6.80 5.21 30.56
C SER A 91 7.11 3.71 30.41
N LEU A 92 7.44 3.26 29.20
CA LEU A 92 7.81 1.88 28.88
C LEU A 92 9.11 1.81 28.06
N TRP A 93 10.04 2.75 28.28
CA TRP A 93 11.31 2.75 27.55
C TRP A 93 12.23 1.60 27.98
N GLU A 94 12.39 1.41 29.29
CA GLU A 94 13.29 0.39 29.87
C GLU A 94 12.66 -1.02 29.80
N PRO A 95 13.34 -2.05 29.26
CA PRO A 95 12.77 -3.40 29.10
C PRO A 95 12.28 -4.06 30.39
N GLU A 96 12.83 -3.68 31.55
CA GLU A 96 12.41 -4.15 32.86
C GLU A 96 10.96 -3.76 33.19
N SER A 97 10.42 -2.73 32.54
CA SER A 97 9.03 -2.31 32.67
C SER A 97 8.05 -3.13 31.81
N TRP A 98 8.57 -3.93 30.88
CA TRP A 98 7.74 -4.68 29.94
C TRP A 98 7.19 -5.97 30.57
N PRO A 99 6.04 -6.47 30.10
CA PRO A 99 5.64 -7.85 30.38
C PRO A 99 6.71 -8.84 29.91
N SER A 100 6.88 -9.96 30.62
CA SER A 100 7.85 -11.01 30.25
C SER A 100 7.53 -11.67 28.89
N GLU A 101 6.27 -11.66 28.45
CA GLU A 101 5.86 -12.02 27.10
C GLU A 101 4.79 -11.04 26.58
N CYS A 102 4.97 -10.54 25.36
CA CYS A 102 3.96 -9.74 24.67
C CYS A 102 4.00 -9.93 23.14
N LYS A 103 2.90 -9.55 22.47
CA LYS A 103 2.73 -9.67 21.01
C LYS A 103 2.19 -8.36 20.45
N GLY A 104 2.67 -7.99 19.27
CA GLY A 104 2.28 -6.74 18.63
C GLY A 104 2.16 -6.86 17.12
N VAL A 105 1.29 -6.02 16.54
CA VAL A 105 1.22 -5.78 15.10
C VAL A 105 1.33 -4.27 14.84
N GLY A 106 2.31 -3.87 14.04
CA GLY A 106 2.41 -2.53 13.48
C GLY A 106 1.91 -2.57 12.05
N ALA A 107 0.91 -1.74 11.71
CA ALA A 107 0.35 -1.65 10.37
C ALA A 107 0.60 -0.26 9.78
N MET A 108 0.87 -0.21 8.48
CA MET A 108 1.10 1.03 7.74
C MET A 108 0.62 0.88 6.30
N GLU A 109 0.05 1.95 5.74
CA GLU A 109 -0.07 2.09 4.30
C GLU A 109 1.23 2.69 3.75
N ALA A 110 2.16 1.83 3.35
CA ALA A 110 3.39 2.24 2.69
C ALA A 110 3.07 2.69 1.24
N PRO A 111 3.97 3.39 0.54
CA PRO A 111 3.72 3.87 -0.83
C PRO A 111 3.22 2.77 -1.77
N ARG A 112 3.74 1.55 -1.62
CA ARG A 112 3.40 0.38 -2.46
C ARG A 112 2.19 -0.43 -1.97
N GLY A 113 1.63 -0.12 -0.80
CA GLY A 113 0.45 -0.82 -0.26
C GLY A 113 0.52 -1.11 1.24
N ALA A 114 -0.34 -2.03 1.68
CA ALA A 114 -0.44 -2.46 3.06
C ALA A 114 0.83 -3.21 3.52
N LEU A 115 1.47 -2.67 4.56
CA LEU A 115 2.61 -3.22 5.27
C LEU A 115 2.17 -3.63 6.68
N SER A 116 2.60 -4.81 7.13
CA SER A 116 2.43 -5.21 8.52
C SER A 116 3.68 -5.87 9.08
N HIS A 117 4.08 -5.45 10.27
CA HIS A 117 5.14 -6.06 11.06
C HIS A 117 4.50 -6.75 12.27
N TRP A 118 4.84 -8.02 12.46
CA TRP A 118 4.33 -8.88 13.53
C TRP A 118 5.48 -9.27 14.42
N VAL A 119 5.37 -8.97 15.71
CA VAL A 119 6.43 -9.23 16.69
C VAL A 119 5.90 -10.06 17.86
N VAL A 120 6.71 -11.02 18.29
CA VAL A 120 6.59 -11.70 19.58
C VAL A 120 7.83 -11.34 20.38
N ILE A 121 7.64 -10.80 21.58
CA ILE A 121 8.72 -10.44 22.50
C ILE A 121 8.63 -11.37 23.70
N LYS A 122 9.76 -11.96 24.09
CA LYS A 122 9.94 -12.77 25.31
C LYS A 122 11.20 -12.36 26.03
N ASP A 123 11.11 -12.19 27.34
CA ASP A 123 12.23 -11.84 28.23
C ASP A 123 13.03 -10.63 27.71
N GLY A 124 12.31 -9.59 27.28
CA GLY A 124 12.88 -8.35 26.73
C GLY A 124 13.52 -8.48 25.34
N LYS A 125 13.39 -9.62 24.66
CA LYS A 125 14.00 -9.89 23.34
C LYS A 125 12.96 -10.28 22.30
N ILE A 126 13.28 -10.03 21.04
CA ILE A 126 12.46 -10.47 19.90
C ILE A 126 12.60 -12.00 19.77
N ASP A 127 11.51 -12.71 20.05
CA ASP A 127 11.39 -14.17 19.88
C ASP A 127 11.02 -14.51 18.42
N ASN A 128 10.14 -13.72 17.81
CA ASN A 128 9.78 -13.85 16.40
C ASN A 128 9.47 -12.48 15.79
N TYR A 129 9.89 -12.29 14.54
CA TYR A 129 9.57 -11.11 13.74
C TYR A 129 9.18 -11.53 12.33
N GLN A 130 8.00 -11.11 11.87
CA GLN A 130 7.53 -11.37 10.52
C GLN A 130 7.04 -10.07 9.89
N ALA A 131 7.58 -9.72 8.74
CA ALA A 131 7.05 -8.66 7.90
C ALA A 131 6.23 -9.28 6.75
N ILE A 132 5.03 -8.75 6.53
CA ILE A 132 4.26 -8.98 5.31
C ILE A 132 4.20 -7.65 4.59
N VAL A 133 4.98 -7.56 3.52
CA VAL A 133 5.34 -6.31 2.84
C VAL A 133 4.53 -6.16 1.54
N PRO A 134 4.23 -4.94 1.05
CA PRO A 134 3.30 -4.77 -0.08
C PRO A 134 3.68 -5.53 -1.35
N SER A 135 4.97 -5.52 -1.72
CA SER A 135 5.44 -6.25 -2.90
C SER A 135 5.39 -7.77 -2.69
N THR A 136 5.37 -8.27 -1.44
CA THR A 136 5.10 -9.69 -1.17
C THR A 136 3.65 -10.06 -1.53
N TRP A 137 2.68 -9.15 -1.33
CA TRP A 137 1.31 -9.36 -1.79
C TRP A 137 1.21 -9.38 -3.30
N ASN A 138 1.76 -8.36 -3.95
CA ASN A 138 1.55 -8.16 -5.37
C ASN A 138 2.39 -9.11 -6.25
N ALA A 139 3.66 -9.34 -5.88
CA ALA A 139 4.61 -10.17 -6.62
C ALA A 139 4.75 -11.59 -6.04
N GLY A 140 3.99 -11.91 -4.98
CA GLY A 140 3.95 -13.25 -4.41
C GLY A 140 3.52 -14.28 -5.46
N PRO A 141 4.11 -15.48 -5.47
CA PRO A 141 3.77 -16.48 -6.47
C PRO A 141 2.37 -17.07 -6.23
N ARG A 142 2.01 -18.03 -7.08
CA ARG A 142 0.86 -18.91 -6.85
C ARG A 142 0.88 -19.54 -5.45
N ASP A 143 -0.31 -19.80 -4.94
CA ASP A 143 -0.51 -20.52 -3.67
C ASP A 143 -0.67 -22.04 -3.92
N PRO A 144 -0.86 -22.87 -2.87
CA PRO A 144 -1.00 -24.32 -3.03
C PRO A 144 -2.20 -24.78 -3.88
N VAL A 145 -3.19 -23.91 -4.14
CA VAL A 145 -4.33 -24.23 -5.02
C VAL A 145 -4.15 -23.64 -6.43
N GLY A 146 -2.99 -23.04 -6.72
CA GLY A 146 -2.62 -22.53 -8.05
C GLY A 146 -3.16 -21.14 -8.37
N GLN A 147 -3.75 -20.42 -7.40
CA GLN A 147 -4.27 -19.06 -7.64
C GLN A 147 -3.11 -18.08 -7.87
N PRO A 148 -3.08 -17.34 -9.00
CA PRO A 148 -2.00 -16.40 -9.30
C PRO A 148 -1.98 -15.19 -8.35
N GLY A 149 -0.80 -14.61 -8.18
CA GLY A 149 -0.62 -13.31 -7.54
C GLY A 149 -1.06 -12.15 -8.44
N ALA A 150 -1.01 -10.91 -7.93
CA ALA A 150 -1.49 -9.74 -8.67
C ALA A 150 -0.68 -9.47 -9.95
N TYR A 151 0.64 -9.66 -9.92
CA TYR A 151 1.51 -9.46 -11.09
C TYR A 151 1.19 -10.48 -12.20
N GLU A 152 1.09 -11.75 -11.82
CA GLU A 152 0.79 -12.84 -12.75
C GLU A 152 -0.59 -12.62 -13.39
N ALA A 153 -1.62 -12.38 -12.56
CA ALA A 153 -2.98 -12.16 -13.04
C ALA A 153 -3.09 -10.92 -13.96
N ALA A 154 -2.33 -9.86 -13.68
CA ALA A 154 -2.32 -8.66 -14.52
C ALA A 154 -1.64 -8.86 -15.88
N LEU A 155 -0.64 -9.75 -15.97
CA LEU A 155 0.00 -10.11 -17.23
C LEU A 155 -0.81 -11.13 -18.03
N GLU A 156 -1.57 -11.99 -17.35
CA GLU A 156 -2.53 -12.91 -17.97
C GLU A 156 -3.73 -12.16 -18.59
N ASP A 157 -4.02 -10.94 -18.13
CA ASP A 157 -5.07 -10.08 -18.70
C ASP A 157 -4.63 -9.48 -20.04
N ALA A 158 -4.94 -10.21 -21.12
CA ALA A 158 -4.97 -9.77 -22.50
C ALA A 158 -3.73 -9.00 -23.02
N HIS A 159 -2.52 -9.43 -22.64
CA HIS A 159 -1.28 -8.86 -23.18
C HIS A 159 -0.96 -9.41 -24.57
N VAL A 160 -0.88 -8.51 -25.56
CA VAL A 160 -0.28 -8.80 -26.87
C VAL A 160 1.06 -8.10 -26.93
N MET A 161 2.14 -8.87 -27.08
CA MET A 161 3.47 -8.31 -27.30
C MET A 161 3.67 -8.02 -28.79
N TYR A 162 4.09 -6.79 -29.10
CA TYR A 162 4.45 -6.44 -30.47
C TYR A 162 5.77 -7.09 -30.91
N ASP A 163 6.81 -7.00 -30.08
CA ASP A 163 8.12 -7.67 -30.29
C ASP A 163 8.52 -8.43 -29.02
N PRO A 164 8.48 -9.78 -29.02
CA PRO A 164 8.89 -10.59 -27.87
C PRO A 164 10.35 -10.40 -27.44
N LYS A 165 11.23 -9.88 -28.31
CA LYS A 165 12.62 -9.55 -27.95
C LYS A 165 12.74 -8.21 -27.22
N GLN A 166 11.68 -7.40 -27.23
CA GLN A 166 11.59 -6.10 -26.58
C GLN A 166 10.27 -6.02 -25.80
N PRO A 167 10.14 -6.72 -24.65
CA PRO A 167 8.87 -6.94 -23.96
C PRO A 167 8.38 -5.71 -23.18
N LEU A 168 8.22 -4.57 -23.86
CA LEU A 168 7.86 -3.28 -23.28
C LEU A 168 6.47 -3.32 -22.60
N GLU A 169 5.55 -4.10 -23.15
CA GLU A 169 4.20 -4.27 -22.61
C GLU A 169 4.23 -4.92 -21.23
N ILE A 170 5.09 -5.93 -21.03
CA ILE A 170 5.33 -6.55 -19.72
C ILE A 170 5.87 -5.52 -18.74
N LEU A 171 6.87 -4.74 -19.17
CA LEU A 171 7.47 -3.71 -18.31
C LEU A 171 6.46 -2.65 -17.88
N ARG A 172 5.59 -2.19 -18.78
CA ARG A 172 4.53 -1.21 -18.45
C ARG A 172 3.64 -1.72 -17.32
N THR A 173 3.16 -2.95 -17.43
CA THR A 173 2.27 -3.54 -16.43
C THR A 173 2.99 -3.77 -15.12
N ILE A 174 4.16 -4.40 -15.12
CA ILE A 174 4.93 -4.66 -13.90
C ILE A 174 5.35 -3.36 -13.21
N HIS A 175 5.88 -2.38 -13.94
CA HIS A 175 6.27 -1.09 -13.36
C HIS A 175 5.08 -0.27 -12.85
N SER A 176 3.87 -0.48 -13.37
CA SER A 176 2.68 0.18 -12.82
C SER A 176 2.40 -0.22 -11.37
N PHE A 177 2.88 -1.37 -10.92
CA PHE A 177 2.80 -1.79 -9.51
C PHE A 177 3.94 -1.25 -8.64
N ASP A 178 4.93 -0.57 -9.21
CA ASP A 178 6.13 -0.07 -8.52
C ASP A 178 6.84 -1.17 -7.69
N PRO A 179 7.45 -2.19 -8.33
CA PRO A 179 8.06 -3.31 -7.61
C PRO A 179 9.25 -2.88 -6.73
N CYS A 180 9.27 -3.35 -5.49
CA CYS A 180 10.45 -3.35 -4.63
C CYS A 180 10.67 -4.78 -4.12
N LEU A 181 11.72 -5.46 -4.58
CA LEU A 181 11.97 -6.87 -4.25
C LEU A 181 12.95 -7.08 -3.08
N ALA A 182 13.60 -5.99 -2.64
CA ALA A 182 14.32 -5.96 -1.37
C ALA A 182 13.38 -5.73 -0.18
N CYS A 183 12.27 -5.03 -0.45
CA CYS A 183 11.05 -5.12 0.34
C CYS A 183 10.49 -6.56 0.21
#